data_AF-A0AA39PQE1-F1
#
_entry.id   AF-A0AA39PQE1-F1
#
_cell.length_a   1.000
_cell.length_b   1.000
_cell.length_c   1.000
_cell.angle_alpha   90.00
_cell.angle_beta   90.00
_cell.angle_gamma   90.00
#
_symmetry.space_group_name_H-M   'P 1'
#
loop_
_entity.id
_entity.type
_entity.pdbx_description
1 polymer ?
#
loop_
_entity_poly.entity_id
_entity_poly.type
_entity_poly.pdbx_seq_one_letter_code
_entity_poly.pdbx_strand_id
1 'polypeptide(L)'
;MTSTGHVRQTPAPTAAEWDDAPILKPESAFFDIQAQTISNGIDEELKKESQRRRDASRKEVKVMLLGQAESDNSAPGKSTLQKQFQLYYASTSLEHERPSWKPIVHFNTIKAIRLILEELDYDISRPIIDGSDSMPLSDPQRAQEEISHLRSQLLPLVAMEDALASELSGGISVGGGRAGVFVRAGWQALVTTGRNWPLSDMRTASKTQVAANMAAKMLHDLRSEITALWNHPAVGRLLDLRHLKLDEAGSFFLDSLMRITEPDYMPIMDDILNVRVQTLGVIEHCFPINIGGTMYDWKLYDVGGARGQRHAWAPYFEDATAIIFLAPISAFDQYLEEDARTNRIDDSLKLFTAICSNKLLRNTHLVLLLNKTDLLRKKLEAGSQVQKYIVSYGNRPNRYEDVSEYFRAHFIQVHRRKDIANRHLYCHFTSMLDIAATQRIIVNVGEAIIRQHISKIGLM
;
A
#
# COMPACT_ATOMS: atom_id res chain seq x y z
N MET A 1 -57.40 64.16 -30.85
CA MET A 1 -56.66 63.29 -31.77
C MET A 1 -55.68 64.16 -32.54
N THR A 2 -54.39 63.76 -32.54
CA THR A 2 -53.27 64.14 -33.46
C THR A 2 -53.40 65.45 -34.24
N SER A 3 -52.47 66.39 -34.15
CA SER A 3 -51.28 66.52 -35.02
C SER A 3 -50.88 68.01 -34.94
N THR A 4 -49.66 68.51 -35.10
CA THR A 4 -48.38 68.05 -35.67
C THR A 4 -47.27 68.86 -34.98
N GLY A 5 -46.18 68.23 -34.57
CA GLY A 5 -44.96 68.93 -34.13
C GLY A 5 -43.79 68.49 -35.01
N HIS A 6 -43.19 69.43 -35.75
CA HIS A 6 -41.96 69.19 -36.50
C HIS A 6 -40.87 70.20 -36.11
N VAL A 7 -39.89 69.66 -35.41
CA VAL A 7 -38.43 69.83 -35.49
C VAL A 7 -37.85 71.23 -35.70
N ARG A 8 -37.03 71.65 -34.73
CA ARG A 8 -35.70 72.22 -34.99
C ARG A 8 -34.68 71.62 -34.03
N GLN A 9 -33.71 70.88 -34.58
CA GLN A 9 -32.51 70.40 -33.88
C GLN A 9 -31.53 71.57 -33.74
N THR A 10 -31.02 71.80 -32.53
CA THR A 10 -29.85 72.65 -32.26
C THR A 10 -28.58 71.78 -32.26
N PRO A 11 -27.48 72.25 -32.83
CA PRO A 11 -26.26 71.45 -32.99
C PRO A 11 -25.55 71.22 -31.64
N ALA A 12 -24.89 70.07 -31.52
CA ALA A 12 -24.11 69.66 -30.35
C ALA A 12 -22.88 70.57 -30.17
N PRO A 13 -22.50 70.92 -28.93
CA PRO A 13 -21.32 71.73 -28.66
C PRO A 13 -20.03 70.96 -28.99
N THR A 14 -19.09 71.67 -29.60
CA THR A 14 -17.75 71.23 -30.02
C THR A 14 -16.86 70.89 -28.83
N ALA A 15 -16.03 69.86 -28.97
CA ALA A 15 -15.19 69.22 -27.96
C ALA A 15 -13.99 70.07 -27.44
N ALA A 16 -14.16 71.36 -27.19
CA ALA A 16 -13.08 72.29 -26.84
C ALA A 16 -13.29 73.06 -25.51
N GLU A 17 -14.20 72.61 -24.64
CA GLU A 17 -14.51 73.32 -23.37
C GLU A 17 -14.45 72.40 -22.13
N TRP A 18 -13.61 71.36 -22.14
CA TRP A 18 -13.46 70.42 -21.01
C TRP A 18 -12.05 70.43 -20.39
N ASP A 19 -11.14 71.32 -20.81
CA ASP A 19 -9.73 71.27 -20.36
C ASP A 19 -9.35 72.22 -19.22
N ASP A 20 -10.27 73.05 -18.70
CA ASP A 20 -9.94 74.04 -17.65
C ASP A 20 -10.71 73.85 -16.32
N ALA A 21 -11.01 72.60 -15.96
CA ALA A 21 -11.28 72.29 -14.55
C ALA A 21 -9.95 71.85 -13.90
N PRO A 22 -9.45 72.52 -12.84
CA PRO A 22 -8.30 72.01 -12.11
C PRO A 22 -8.71 70.68 -11.47
N ILE A 23 -8.30 69.58 -12.09
CA ILE A 23 -8.34 68.26 -11.48
C ILE A 23 -7.46 68.37 -10.24
N LEU A 24 -8.09 68.52 -9.06
CA LEU A 24 -7.46 68.28 -7.77
C LEU A 24 -6.83 66.89 -7.84
N LYS A 25 -5.53 66.80 -8.16
CA LYS A 25 -4.79 65.54 -8.05
C LYS A 25 -4.82 65.18 -6.57
N PRO A 26 -5.54 64.12 -6.15
CA PRO A 26 -5.49 63.70 -4.76
C PRO A 26 -4.04 63.29 -4.46
N GLU A 27 -3.60 63.56 -3.23
CA GLU A 27 -2.25 63.35 -2.69
C GLU A 27 -1.61 62.00 -3.09
N SER A 28 -1.01 61.93 -4.28
CA SER A 28 -0.48 60.68 -4.84
C SER A 28 0.63 60.12 -3.95
N ALA A 29 1.46 61.01 -3.38
CA ALA A 29 2.54 60.64 -2.49
C ALA A 29 2.06 59.94 -1.21
N PHE A 30 0.89 60.29 -0.66
CA PHE A 30 0.37 59.65 0.55
C PHE A 30 -0.14 58.24 0.27
N PHE A 31 -0.86 58.05 -0.84
CA PHE A 31 -1.30 56.73 -1.29
C PHE A 31 -0.13 55.86 -1.75
N ASP A 32 0.90 56.43 -2.37
CA ASP A 32 2.13 55.73 -2.76
C ASP A 32 2.92 55.27 -1.53
N ILE A 33 3.06 56.12 -0.49
CA ILE A 33 3.71 55.76 0.77
C ILE A 33 2.90 54.68 1.52
N GLN A 34 1.56 54.77 1.54
CA GLN A 34 0.72 53.72 2.11
C GLN A 34 0.85 52.40 1.34
N ALA A 35 0.82 52.44 0.00
CA ALA A 35 1.00 51.26 -0.83
C ALA A 35 2.38 50.62 -0.63
N GLN A 36 3.44 51.42 -0.52
CA GLN A 36 4.79 50.95 -0.21
C GLN A 36 4.84 50.30 1.18
N THR A 37 4.18 50.89 2.17
CA THR A 37 4.12 50.36 3.55
C THR A 37 3.37 49.03 3.60
N ILE A 38 2.23 48.94 2.89
CA ILE A 38 1.46 47.69 2.76
C ILE A 38 2.26 46.62 2.02
N SER A 39 2.93 46.96 0.91
CA SER A 39 3.79 46.04 0.16
C SER A 39 4.94 45.52 1.02
N ASN A 40 5.62 46.40 1.74
CA ASN A 40 6.71 46.01 2.64
C ASN A 40 6.21 45.11 3.77
N GLY A 41 5.01 45.37 4.30
CA GLY A 41 4.36 44.52 5.29
C GLY A 41 4.06 43.11 4.76
N ILE A 42 3.52 43.02 3.55
CA ILE A 42 3.27 41.74 2.85
C ILE A 42 4.60 41.00 2.61
N ASP A 43 5.63 41.69 2.14
CA ASP A 43 6.95 41.08 1.90
C ASP A 43 7.60 40.54 3.19
N GLU A 44 7.43 41.23 4.32
CA GLU A 44 7.87 40.73 5.62
C GLU A 44 7.09 39.51 6.08
N GLU A 45 5.77 39.49 5.87
CA GLU A 45 4.93 38.36 6.22
C GLU A 45 5.26 37.13 5.37
N LEU A 46 5.45 37.31 4.06
CA LEU A 46 5.91 36.27 3.13
C LEU A 46 7.29 35.74 3.52
N LYS A 47 8.22 36.61 3.96
CA LYS A 47 9.54 36.16 4.47
C LYS A 47 9.41 35.35 5.75
N LYS A 48 8.60 35.80 6.72
CA LYS A 48 8.36 35.06 7.97
C LYS A 48 7.69 33.72 7.70
N GLU A 49 6.70 33.67 6.82
CA GLU A 49 6.05 32.42 6.43
C GLU A 49 6.99 31.49 5.65
N SER A 50 7.78 32.03 4.72
CA SER A 50 8.81 31.27 4.01
C SER A 50 9.83 30.67 4.97
N GLN A 51 10.28 31.43 5.97
CA GLN A 51 11.21 30.95 6.99
C GLN A 51 10.58 29.84 7.84
N ARG A 52 9.33 30.01 8.30
CA ARG A 52 8.60 28.96 9.03
C ARG A 52 8.43 27.70 8.19
N ARG A 53 8.08 27.83 6.90
CA ARG A 53 7.95 26.71 5.97
C ARG A 53 9.30 25.99 5.76
N ARG A 54 10.40 26.75 5.65
CA ARG A 54 11.76 26.19 5.55
C ARG A 54 12.18 25.47 6.83
N ASP A 55 11.91 26.03 7.99
CA ASP A 55 12.25 25.40 9.27
C ASP A 55 11.40 24.15 9.55
N ALA A 56 10.13 24.17 9.13
CA ALA A 56 9.27 22.99 9.15
C ALA A 56 9.76 21.91 8.16
N SER A 57 10.10 22.28 6.92
CA SER A 57 10.59 21.31 5.93
C SER A 57 11.95 20.71 6.28
N ARG A 58 12.81 21.44 7.00
CA ARG A 58 14.08 20.90 7.55
C ARG A 58 13.87 19.78 8.56
N LYS A 59 12.73 19.76 9.24
CA LYS A 59 12.35 18.73 10.22
C LYS A 59 11.46 17.64 9.61
N GLU A 60 11.13 17.75 8.33
CA GLU A 60 10.35 16.77 7.59
C GLU A 60 11.29 15.71 6.98
N VAL A 61 10.94 14.44 7.13
CA VAL A 61 11.67 13.31 6.56
C VAL A 61 10.71 12.52 5.68
N LYS A 62 10.88 12.60 4.36
CA LYS A 62 10.03 11.90 3.39
C LYS A 62 10.67 10.59 2.98
N VAL A 63 9.99 9.48 3.28
CA VAL A 63 10.43 8.13 2.97
C VAL A 63 9.43 7.49 2.01
N MET A 64 9.92 6.98 0.89
CA MET A 64 9.09 6.26 -0.07
C MET A 64 9.32 4.75 0.00
N LEU A 65 8.25 3.98 0.10
CA LEU A 65 8.29 2.53 -0.03
C LEU A 65 8.11 2.14 -1.49
N LEU A 66 9.19 1.71 -2.13
CA LEU A 66 9.16 1.25 -3.52
C LEU A 66 9.42 -0.25 -3.59
N GLY A 67 8.99 -0.87 -4.67
CA GLY A 67 9.21 -2.30 -4.90
C GLY A 67 8.17 -2.86 -5.85
N GLN A 68 8.47 -4.01 -6.42
CA GLN A 68 7.53 -4.72 -7.28
C GLN A 68 6.20 -4.98 -6.55
N ALA A 69 5.08 -4.96 -7.27
CA ALA A 69 3.82 -5.50 -6.73
C ALA A 69 4.00 -6.98 -6.50
N GLU A 70 3.62 -7.43 -5.32
CA GLU A 70 3.65 -8.85 -5.00
C GLU A 70 2.53 -9.58 -5.74
N SER A 71 2.71 -10.87 -6.04
CA SER A 71 1.63 -11.67 -6.64
C SER A 71 0.46 -11.71 -5.66
N ASP A 72 -0.73 -11.96 -6.18
CA ASP A 72 -1.90 -12.12 -5.34
C ASP A 72 -1.64 -13.08 -4.18
N ASN A 73 -0.92 -14.17 -4.43
CA ASN A 73 -0.76 -15.25 -3.46
C ASN A 73 0.40 -15.08 -2.46
N SER A 74 0.90 -13.86 -2.22
CA SER A 74 2.01 -13.65 -1.27
C SER A 74 1.83 -12.39 -0.43
N ALA A 75 2.16 -12.46 0.87
CA ALA A 75 1.85 -11.39 1.83
C ALA A 75 2.61 -10.09 1.50
N PRO A 76 1.91 -8.93 1.35
CA PRO A 76 2.45 -7.71 0.74
C PRO A 76 3.57 -7.06 1.56
N GLY A 77 4.82 -7.23 1.15
CA GLY A 77 5.99 -6.74 1.89
C GLY A 77 6.02 -5.23 2.17
N LYS A 78 5.49 -4.39 1.25
CA LYS A 78 5.44 -2.91 1.43
C LYS A 78 4.44 -2.52 2.51
N SER A 79 3.21 -2.98 2.40
CA SER A 79 2.16 -2.70 3.38
C SER A 79 2.49 -3.34 4.73
N THR A 80 3.10 -4.53 4.77
CA THR A 80 3.57 -5.11 6.04
C THR A 80 4.68 -4.25 6.66
N LEU A 81 5.65 -3.74 5.88
CA LEU A 81 6.66 -2.83 6.42
C LEU A 81 6.03 -1.53 6.94
N GLN A 82 5.07 -0.96 6.23
CA GLN A 82 4.32 0.21 6.67
C GLN A 82 3.62 -0.04 8.01
N LYS A 83 2.97 -1.20 8.19
CA LYS A 83 2.38 -1.59 9.47
C LYS A 83 3.41 -1.77 10.58
N GLN A 84 4.62 -2.25 10.27
CA GLN A 84 5.73 -2.33 11.23
C GLN A 84 6.19 -0.93 11.69
N PHE A 85 6.22 0.06 10.78
CA PHE A 85 6.46 1.47 11.14
C PHE A 85 5.36 2.00 12.07
N GLN A 86 4.08 1.71 11.77
CA GLN A 86 2.96 2.06 12.65
C GLN A 86 3.09 1.40 14.02
N LEU A 87 3.40 0.10 14.06
CA LEU A 87 3.58 -0.62 15.31
C LEU A 87 4.70 -0.04 16.17
N TYR A 88 5.81 0.39 15.56
CA TYR A 88 6.95 0.90 16.31
C TYR A 88 6.76 2.35 16.77
N TYR A 89 6.31 3.24 15.89
CA TYR A 89 6.22 4.68 16.18
C TYR A 89 4.83 5.17 16.61
N ALA A 90 3.78 4.38 16.37
CA ALA A 90 2.38 4.74 16.64
C ALA A 90 1.58 3.58 17.25
N SER A 91 2.22 2.76 18.10
CA SER A 91 1.59 1.59 18.74
C SER A 91 0.28 1.93 19.43
N THR A 92 0.23 3.05 20.14
CA THR A 92 -0.98 3.52 20.84
C THR A 92 -2.10 3.85 19.86
N SER A 93 -1.82 4.51 18.72
CA SER A 93 -2.85 4.77 17.69
C SER A 93 -3.40 3.44 17.15
N LEU A 94 -2.51 2.49 16.88
CA LEU A 94 -2.88 1.18 16.34
C LEU A 94 -3.78 0.40 17.30
N GLU A 95 -3.55 0.48 18.61
CA GLU A 95 -4.42 -0.15 19.62
C GLU A 95 -5.86 0.38 19.57
N HIS A 96 -6.03 1.68 19.38
CA HIS A 96 -7.36 2.29 19.24
C HIS A 96 -8.04 1.89 17.91
N GLU A 97 -7.25 1.62 16.87
CA GLU A 97 -7.73 1.20 15.55
C GLU A 97 -8.01 -0.31 15.45
N ARG A 98 -7.61 -1.13 16.43
CA ARG A 98 -7.81 -2.60 16.42
C ARG A 98 -9.23 -3.05 16.06
N PRO A 99 -10.31 -2.45 16.62
CA PRO A 99 -11.68 -2.84 16.27
C PRO A 99 -11.97 -2.67 14.78
N SER A 100 -11.36 -1.68 14.13
CA SER A 100 -11.56 -1.37 12.72
C SER A 100 -10.96 -2.40 11.77
N TRP A 101 -10.00 -3.20 12.25
CA TRP A 101 -9.39 -4.28 11.47
C TRP A 101 -10.22 -5.57 11.48
N LYS A 102 -11.15 -5.75 12.43
CA LYS A 102 -11.97 -6.96 12.57
C LYS A 102 -12.75 -7.28 11.29
N PRO A 103 -13.52 -6.34 10.69
CA PRO A 103 -14.20 -6.56 9.42
C PRO A 103 -13.27 -6.99 8.27
N ILE A 104 -12.04 -6.49 8.23
CA ILE A 104 -11.09 -6.84 7.17
C ILE A 104 -10.52 -8.24 7.36
N VAL A 105 -10.23 -8.64 8.61
CA VAL A 105 -9.84 -10.03 8.91
C VAL A 105 -10.95 -10.98 8.45
N HIS A 106 -12.20 -10.66 8.77
CA HIS A 106 -13.36 -11.43 8.34
C HIS A 106 -13.46 -11.48 6.81
N PHE A 107 -13.29 -10.35 6.11
CA PHE A 107 -13.24 -10.33 4.65
C PHE A 107 -12.15 -11.23 4.08
N ASN A 108 -10.92 -11.14 4.60
CA ASN A 108 -9.80 -11.98 4.12
C ASN A 108 -10.06 -13.47 4.36
N THR A 109 -10.70 -13.81 5.49
CA THR A 109 -11.11 -15.18 5.81
C THR A 109 -12.17 -15.69 4.82
N ILE A 110 -13.22 -14.90 4.56
CA ILE A 110 -14.29 -15.25 3.61
C ILE A 110 -13.74 -15.40 2.19
N LYS A 111 -12.86 -14.48 1.77
CA LYS A 111 -12.19 -14.54 0.47
C LYS A 111 -11.35 -15.82 0.34
N ALA A 112 -10.63 -16.22 1.37
CA ALA A 112 -9.87 -17.48 1.37
C ALA A 112 -10.80 -18.70 1.19
N ILE A 113 -11.96 -18.71 1.86
CA ILE A 113 -12.97 -19.76 1.73
C ILE A 113 -13.53 -19.81 0.31
N ARG A 114 -13.87 -18.65 -0.29
CA ARG A 114 -14.33 -18.60 -1.70
C ARG A 114 -13.30 -19.18 -2.65
N LEU A 115 -12.03 -18.79 -2.51
CA LEU A 115 -10.94 -19.28 -3.36
C LEU A 115 -10.78 -20.80 -3.28
N ILE A 116 -10.90 -21.39 -2.08
CA ILE A 116 -10.89 -22.84 -1.90
C ILE A 116 -12.02 -23.50 -2.69
N LEU A 117 -13.25 -22.97 -2.56
CA LEU A 117 -14.42 -23.54 -3.23
C LEU A 117 -14.33 -23.42 -4.77
N GLU A 118 -13.83 -22.30 -5.28
CA GLU A 118 -13.64 -22.09 -6.73
C GLU A 118 -12.62 -23.07 -7.32
N GLU A 119 -11.50 -23.31 -6.63
CA GLU A 119 -10.48 -24.26 -7.11
C GLU A 119 -10.95 -25.71 -6.99
N LEU A 120 -11.70 -26.05 -5.93
CA LEU A 120 -12.35 -27.37 -5.83
C LEU A 120 -13.32 -27.59 -7.00
N ASP A 121 -14.17 -26.61 -7.31
CA ASP A 121 -15.09 -26.70 -8.44
C ASP A 121 -14.37 -26.92 -9.78
N TYR A 122 -13.26 -26.22 -9.97
CA TYR A 122 -12.44 -26.36 -11.16
C TYR A 122 -11.80 -27.75 -11.25
N ASP A 123 -11.28 -28.29 -10.16
CA ASP A 123 -10.70 -29.63 -10.11
C ASP A 123 -11.74 -30.73 -10.37
N ILE A 124 -12.94 -30.58 -9.79
CA ILE A 124 -14.08 -31.49 -9.99
C ILE A 124 -14.56 -31.47 -11.44
N SER A 125 -14.54 -30.30 -12.08
CA SER A 125 -15.00 -30.13 -13.46
C SER A 125 -13.97 -30.58 -14.51
N ARG A 126 -12.74 -30.94 -14.11
CA ARG A 126 -11.71 -31.39 -15.06
C ARG A 126 -12.06 -32.78 -15.62
N PRO A 127 -12.09 -32.94 -16.96
CA PRO A 127 -12.24 -34.25 -17.56
C PRO A 127 -11.02 -35.11 -17.20
N ILE A 128 -11.27 -36.36 -16.78
CA ILE A 128 -10.23 -37.37 -16.51
C ILE A 128 -9.59 -37.72 -17.86
N ILE A 129 -8.58 -36.97 -18.28
CA ILE A 129 -7.80 -37.22 -19.50
C ILE A 129 -6.43 -37.75 -19.04
N ASP A 130 -6.31 -39.07 -19.03
CA ASP A 130 -5.10 -39.90 -18.94
C ASP A 130 -3.95 -39.51 -17.98
N GLY A 131 -3.80 -40.35 -16.94
CA GLY A 131 -2.49 -40.90 -16.56
C GLY A 131 -1.61 -40.07 -15.62
N SER A 132 -1.58 -40.48 -14.35
CA SER A 132 -0.57 -40.22 -13.27
C SER A 132 -0.87 -39.17 -12.18
N ASP A 133 -1.77 -38.21 -12.39
CA ASP A 133 -2.16 -37.24 -11.33
C ASP A 133 -3.47 -37.56 -10.60
N SER A 134 -4.18 -38.63 -11.00
CA SER A 134 -5.37 -39.11 -10.30
C SER A 134 -4.97 -40.12 -9.20
N MET A 135 -4.86 -39.66 -7.95
CA MET A 135 -4.81 -40.56 -6.78
C MET A 135 -6.20 -40.77 -6.16
N PRO A 136 -6.48 -42.00 -5.69
CA PRO A 136 -7.76 -42.41 -5.17
C PRO A 136 -7.96 -41.71 -3.83
N LEU A 137 -8.93 -40.79 -3.77
CA LEU A 137 -9.72 -40.74 -2.55
C LEU A 137 -10.24 -42.17 -2.37
N SER A 138 -10.15 -42.73 -1.17
CA SER A 138 -10.66 -44.08 -0.90
C SER A 138 -12.12 -44.25 -1.36
N ASP A 139 -12.84 -43.13 -1.48
CA ASP A 139 -14.10 -43.00 -2.20
C ASP A 139 -14.24 -41.59 -2.84
N PRO A 140 -14.03 -41.43 -4.17
CA PRO A 140 -14.15 -40.14 -4.86
C PRO A 140 -15.58 -39.61 -4.91
N GLN A 141 -16.58 -40.50 -4.94
CA GLN A 141 -18.00 -40.10 -4.99
C GLN A 141 -18.42 -39.51 -3.66
N ARG A 142 -18.06 -40.17 -2.56
CA ARG A 142 -18.32 -39.65 -1.22
C ARG A 142 -17.65 -38.31 -0.96
N ALA A 143 -16.38 -38.15 -1.35
CA ALA A 143 -15.70 -36.87 -1.20
C ALA A 143 -16.36 -35.76 -2.03
N GLN A 144 -16.88 -36.09 -3.22
CA GLN A 144 -17.64 -35.16 -4.05
C GLN A 144 -18.96 -34.73 -3.39
N GLU A 145 -19.66 -35.68 -2.76
CA GLU A 145 -20.90 -35.42 -2.00
C GLU A 145 -20.61 -34.55 -0.76
N GLU A 146 -19.55 -34.86 -0.02
CA GLU A 146 -19.10 -34.09 1.16
C GLU A 146 -18.75 -32.64 0.77
N ILE A 147 -17.99 -32.44 -0.31
CA ILE A 147 -17.67 -31.10 -0.83
C ILE A 147 -18.93 -30.36 -1.28
N SER A 148 -19.84 -31.04 -1.99
CA SER A 148 -21.10 -30.43 -2.47
C SER A 148 -22.00 -30.00 -1.30
N HIS A 149 -22.05 -30.81 -0.24
CA HIS A 149 -22.76 -30.49 0.99
C HIS A 149 -22.17 -29.26 1.68
N LEU A 150 -20.85 -29.25 1.94
CA LEU A 150 -20.15 -28.11 2.53
C LEU A 150 -20.33 -26.84 1.70
N ARG A 151 -20.23 -26.95 0.38
CA ARG A 151 -20.49 -25.82 -0.54
C ARG A 151 -21.88 -25.24 -0.35
N SER A 152 -22.91 -26.09 -0.27
CA SER A 152 -24.31 -25.62 -0.13
C SER A 152 -24.51 -24.83 1.17
N GLN A 153 -23.82 -25.22 2.24
CA GLN A 153 -23.88 -24.55 3.55
C GLN A 153 -23.06 -23.25 3.58
N LEU A 154 -21.93 -23.20 2.88
CA LEU A 154 -21.01 -22.05 2.87
C LEU A 154 -21.35 -20.99 1.82
N LEU A 155 -22.22 -21.29 0.86
CA LEU A 155 -22.61 -20.37 -0.21
C LEU A 155 -23.17 -19.02 0.30
N PRO A 156 -24.02 -18.96 1.35
CA PRO A 156 -24.48 -17.69 1.91
C PRO A 156 -23.36 -16.82 2.46
N LEU A 157 -22.34 -17.44 3.06
CA LEU A 157 -21.16 -16.74 3.58
C LEU A 157 -20.33 -16.14 2.44
N VAL A 158 -20.11 -16.91 1.37
CA VAL A 158 -19.38 -16.44 0.18
C VAL A 158 -20.14 -15.30 -0.50
N ALA A 159 -21.47 -15.38 -0.59
CA ALA A 159 -22.29 -14.31 -1.15
C ALA A 159 -22.22 -13.00 -0.36
N MET A 160 -21.83 -13.05 0.92
CA MET A 160 -21.61 -11.86 1.76
C MET A 160 -20.30 -11.13 1.44
N GLU A 161 -19.35 -11.77 0.73
CA GLU A 161 -18.03 -11.18 0.41
C GLU A 161 -18.16 -9.83 -0.30
N ASP A 162 -19.00 -9.75 -1.34
CA ASP A 162 -19.18 -8.52 -2.13
C ASP A 162 -19.86 -7.41 -1.32
N ALA A 163 -20.82 -7.77 -0.46
CA ALA A 163 -21.49 -6.82 0.42
C ALA A 163 -20.51 -6.25 1.46
N LEU A 164 -19.68 -7.11 2.06
CA LEU A 164 -18.63 -6.71 2.99
C LEU A 164 -17.55 -5.87 2.29
N ALA A 165 -17.13 -6.25 1.07
CA ALA A 165 -16.17 -5.50 0.28
C ALA A 165 -16.67 -4.09 -0.05
N SER A 166 -17.94 -3.97 -0.44
CA SER A 166 -18.60 -2.70 -0.74
C SER A 166 -18.69 -1.79 0.50
N GLU A 167 -19.05 -2.36 1.65
CA GLU A 167 -19.10 -1.65 2.94
C GLU A 167 -17.70 -1.14 3.34
N LEU A 168 -16.67 -1.99 3.22
CA LEU A 168 -15.28 -1.63 3.54
C LEU A 168 -14.66 -0.62 2.57
N SER A 169 -15.06 -0.66 1.30
CA SER A 169 -14.55 0.25 0.26
C SER A 169 -15.30 1.59 0.22
N GLY A 170 -16.30 1.79 1.10
CA GLY A 170 -17.14 2.98 1.10
C GLY A 170 -17.99 3.15 -0.17
N GLY A 171 -18.31 2.05 -0.86
CA GLY A 171 -19.11 2.04 -2.10
C GLY A 171 -18.33 2.30 -3.40
N ILE A 172 -16.99 2.30 -3.38
CA ILE A 172 -16.17 2.44 -4.59
C ILE A 172 -15.94 1.05 -5.22
N SER A 173 -16.51 0.80 -6.40
CA SER A 173 -16.17 -0.36 -7.23
C SER A 173 -15.06 0.01 -8.23
N VAL A 174 -13.96 -0.74 -8.24
CA VAL A 174 -12.95 -0.66 -9.30
C VAL A 174 -13.26 -1.75 -10.32
N GLY A 175 -13.49 -1.37 -11.58
CA GLY A 175 -13.80 -2.33 -12.64
C GLY A 175 -12.63 -3.28 -12.89
N GLY A 176 -12.88 -4.59 -12.82
CA GLY A 176 -11.85 -5.60 -13.04
C GLY A 176 -12.09 -6.98 -12.40
N GLY A 177 -13.31 -7.50 -12.43
CA GLY A 177 -13.60 -8.95 -12.43
C GLY A 177 -13.18 -9.85 -11.25
N ARG A 178 -12.49 -9.36 -10.20
CA ARG A 178 -12.22 -10.12 -8.97
C ARG A 178 -12.42 -9.22 -7.74
N ALA A 179 -13.20 -9.71 -6.77
CA ALA A 179 -13.48 -9.00 -5.52
C ALA A 179 -12.18 -8.77 -4.73
N GLY A 180 -11.75 -7.52 -4.68
CA GLY A 180 -10.67 -7.04 -3.82
C GLY A 180 -11.21 -5.93 -2.93
N VAL A 181 -10.83 -5.92 -1.65
CA VAL A 181 -11.04 -4.75 -0.79
C VAL A 181 -9.99 -3.71 -1.12
N PHE A 182 -10.47 -2.55 -1.55
CA PHE A 182 -9.66 -1.39 -1.84
C PHE A 182 -9.81 -0.36 -0.75
N VAL A 183 -8.71 0.29 -0.43
CA VAL A 183 -8.66 1.23 0.67
C VAL A 183 -8.01 2.53 0.17
N ARG A 184 -8.70 3.66 0.40
CA ARG A 184 -8.13 5.02 0.31
C ARG A 184 -7.59 5.47 1.67
N ALA A 185 -6.76 6.51 1.65
CA ALA A 185 -6.38 7.24 2.86
C ALA A 185 -7.64 7.60 3.69
N GLY A 186 -7.65 7.24 4.97
CA GLY A 186 -8.76 7.53 5.89
C GLY A 186 -9.84 6.45 6.03
N TRP A 187 -9.72 5.27 5.41
CA TRP A 187 -10.68 4.17 5.63
C TRP A 187 -10.84 3.75 7.11
N GLN A 188 -9.75 3.85 7.89
CA GLN A 188 -9.77 3.57 9.34
C GLN A 188 -10.70 4.56 10.07
N ALA A 189 -10.74 5.81 9.59
CA ALA A 189 -11.61 6.85 10.11
C ALA A 189 -13.08 6.68 9.69
N LEU A 190 -13.39 5.85 8.69
CA LEU A 190 -14.78 5.44 8.39
C LEU A 190 -15.31 4.44 9.43
N VAL A 191 -14.43 3.77 10.17
CA VAL A 191 -14.78 2.73 11.15
C VAL A 191 -14.64 3.21 12.60
N THR A 192 -13.90 4.30 12.86
CA THR A 192 -13.77 4.90 14.19
C THR A 192 -14.55 6.21 14.32
N THR A 193 -15.56 6.24 15.20
CA THR A 193 -16.26 7.47 15.58
C THR A 193 -15.40 8.31 16.54
N GLY A 194 -14.45 9.10 16.05
CA GLY A 194 -13.75 10.02 16.94
C GLY A 194 -12.48 10.69 16.43
N ARG A 195 -12.62 11.72 15.57
CA ARG A 195 -11.90 13.02 15.66
C ARG A 195 -12.32 13.96 14.53
N ASN A 196 -12.26 15.27 14.80
CA ASN A 196 -12.81 16.40 14.04
C ASN A 196 -12.55 16.36 12.52
N TRP A 197 -13.63 16.21 11.74
CA TRP A 197 -13.72 16.53 10.31
C TRP A 197 -15.02 17.35 10.08
N PRO A 198 -15.20 18.09 8.96
CA PRO A 198 -16.36 18.94 8.72
C PRO A 198 -17.68 18.15 8.77
N LEU A 199 -18.71 18.79 9.32
CA LEU A 199 -20.05 18.23 9.58
C LEU A 199 -20.74 17.56 8.38
N SER A 200 -20.27 17.78 7.14
CA SER A 200 -20.80 17.14 5.93
C SER A 200 -20.46 15.65 5.81
N ASP A 201 -19.30 15.21 6.31
CA ASP A 201 -18.83 13.81 6.19
C ASP A 201 -19.27 12.91 7.36
N MET A 202 -19.66 13.50 8.50
CA MET A 202 -20.20 12.74 9.65
C MET A 202 -21.53 12.04 9.36
N ARG A 203 -22.28 12.48 8.34
CA ARG A 203 -23.53 11.82 7.94
C ARG A 203 -23.31 10.49 7.23
N THR A 204 -22.09 10.21 6.77
CA THR A 204 -21.76 9.00 5.99
C THR A 204 -21.13 7.90 6.86
N ALA A 205 -20.39 8.26 7.91
CA ALA A 205 -19.76 7.33 8.86
C ALA A 205 -20.78 6.65 9.83
N SER A 206 -22.01 7.16 9.90
CA SER A 206 -23.11 6.58 10.69
C SER A 206 -23.91 5.50 9.93
N LYS A 207 -23.43 5.00 8.79
CA LYS A 207 -24.03 3.80 8.18
C LYS A 207 -23.65 2.60 9.03
N THR A 208 -24.62 2.11 9.80
CA THR A 208 -24.59 0.88 10.60
C THR A 208 -23.75 -0.19 9.89
N GLN A 209 -22.75 -0.75 10.58
CA GLN A 209 -21.85 -1.80 10.09
C GLN A 209 -22.60 -3.14 9.92
N VAL A 210 -23.61 -3.14 9.06
CA VAL A 210 -24.57 -4.23 8.93
C VAL A 210 -23.92 -5.44 8.27
N ALA A 211 -23.18 -5.24 7.17
CA ALA A 211 -22.54 -6.34 6.46
C ALA A 211 -21.43 -6.97 7.31
N ALA A 212 -20.59 -6.19 8.00
CA ALA A 212 -19.56 -6.79 8.85
C ALA A 212 -20.14 -7.52 10.07
N ASN A 213 -21.22 -7.00 10.69
CA ASN A 213 -21.87 -7.71 11.79
C ASN A 213 -22.54 -9.01 11.32
N MET A 214 -23.17 -9.01 10.15
CA MET A 214 -23.72 -10.23 9.55
C MET A 214 -22.61 -11.23 9.19
N ALA A 215 -21.51 -10.77 8.59
CA ALA A 215 -20.36 -11.59 8.24
C ALA A 215 -19.74 -12.23 9.50
N ALA A 216 -19.54 -11.46 10.57
CA ALA A 216 -19.04 -11.97 11.85
C ALA A 216 -19.96 -13.07 12.43
N LYS A 217 -21.28 -12.85 12.38
CA LYS A 217 -22.26 -13.84 12.83
C LYS A 217 -22.24 -15.11 11.96
N MET A 218 -22.24 -14.97 10.63
CA MET A 218 -22.18 -16.12 9.71
C MET A 218 -20.89 -16.92 9.88
N LEU A 219 -19.75 -16.26 10.09
CA LEU A 219 -18.48 -16.92 10.39
C LEU A 219 -18.53 -17.71 11.70
N HIS A 220 -19.21 -17.19 12.72
CA HIS A 220 -19.45 -17.91 13.97
C HIS A 220 -20.36 -19.12 13.76
N ASP A 221 -21.52 -18.91 13.12
CA ASP A 221 -22.55 -19.93 12.92
C ASP A 221 -22.06 -21.09 12.02
N LEU A 222 -21.21 -20.82 11.03
CA LEU A 222 -20.69 -21.80 10.07
C LEU A 222 -19.27 -22.30 10.41
N ARG A 223 -18.79 -22.05 11.63
CA ARG A 223 -17.41 -22.38 12.04
C ARG A 223 -17.07 -23.85 11.82
N SER A 224 -18.00 -24.76 12.14
CA SER A 224 -17.83 -26.21 11.97
C SER A 224 -17.60 -26.59 10.51
N GLU A 225 -18.41 -26.04 9.61
CA GLU A 225 -18.40 -26.29 8.18
C GLU A 225 -17.13 -25.74 7.54
N ILE A 226 -16.70 -24.54 7.93
CA ILE A 226 -15.44 -23.95 7.46
C ILE A 226 -14.26 -24.80 7.91
N THR A 227 -14.27 -25.27 9.17
CA THR A 227 -13.22 -26.14 9.72
C THR A 227 -13.20 -27.49 9.01
N ALA A 228 -14.37 -28.06 8.69
CA ALA A 228 -14.47 -29.30 7.94
C ALA A 228 -13.94 -29.14 6.51
N LEU A 229 -14.23 -28.02 5.84
CA LEU A 229 -13.67 -27.70 4.52
C LEU A 229 -12.15 -27.57 4.57
N TRP A 230 -11.60 -26.80 5.51
CA TRP A 230 -10.16 -26.57 5.61
C TRP A 230 -9.36 -27.86 5.84
N ASN A 231 -9.89 -28.75 6.68
CA ASN A 231 -9.26 -30.04 6.97
C ASN A 231 -9.60 -31.15 5.96
N HIS A 232 -10.38 -30.85 4.91
CA HIS A 232 -10.80 -31.86 3.95
C HIS A 232 -9.61 -32.35 3.10
N PRO A 233 -9.47 -33.67 2.86
CA PRO A 233 -8.33 -34.22 2.11
C PRO A 233 -8.14 -33.65 0.70
N ALA A 234 -9.23 -33.23 0.05
CA ALA A 234 -9.17 -32.58 -1.26
C ALA A 234 -8.46 -31.21 -1.20
N VAL A 235 -8.67 -30.43 -0.14
CA VAL A 235 -8.02 -29.13 0.04
C VAL A 235 -6.52 -29.32 0.30
N GLY A 236 -6.16 -30.27 1.16
CA GLY A 236 -4.76 -30.65 1.39
C GLY A 236 -4.03 -31.03 0.09
N ARG A 237 -4.69 -31.82 -0.78
CA ARG A 237 -4.15 -32.17 -2.10
C ARG A 237 -3.96 -30.95 -3.00
N LEU A 238 -4.94 -30.06 -3.08
CA LEU A 238 -4.81 -28.88 -3.93
C LEU A 238 -3.68 -27.95 -3.47
N LEU A 239 -3.43 -27.89 -2.15
CA LEU A 239 -2.26 -27.22 -1.59
C LEU A 239 -0.95 -27.91 -1.99
N ASP A 240 -0.88 -29.23 -1.87
CA ASP A 240 0.31 -30.03 -2.21
C ASP A 240 0.66 -29.95 -3.71
N LEU A 241 -0.35 -30.01 -4.58
CA LEU A 241 -0.21 -29.86 -6.03
C LEU A 241 0.08 -28.42 -6.46
N ARG A 242 0.08 -27.45 -5.52
CA ARG A 242 0.18 -26.01 -5.78
C ARG A 242 -0.87 -25.48 -6.78
N HIS A 243 -1.98 -26.19 -6.91
CA HIS A 243 -3.11 -25.81 -7.76
C HIS A 243 -3.97 -24.78 -7.02
N LEU A 244 -4.15 -24.96 -5.71
CA LEU A 244 -4.77 -23.95 -4.85
C LEU A 244 -3.73 -22.92 -4.44
N LYS A 245 -3.80 -21.75 -5.06
CA LYS A 245 -2.97 -20.61 -4.69
C LYS A 245 -3.68 -19.78 -3.63
N LEU A 246 -3.77 -20.32 -2.42
CA LEU A 246 -4.15 -19.50 -1.26
C LEU A 246 -3.02 -18.52 -0.94
N ASP A 247 -3.37 -17.25 -0.77
CA ASP A 247 -2.48 -16.27 -0.19
C ASP A 247 -2.06 -16.75 1.22
N GLU A 248 -0.81 -16.49 1.63
CA GLU A 248 -0.30 -16.81 2.98
C GLU A 248 -1.19 -16.28 4.12
N ALA A 249 -1.81 -15.12 3.88
CA ALA A 249 -2.80 -14.53 4.76
C ALA A 249 -4.03 -15.43 4.94
N GLY A 250 -4.51 -16.05 3.86
CA GLY A 250 -5.65 -16.95 3.87
C GLY A 250 -5.40 -18.17 4.74
N SER A 251 -4.26 -18.86 4.53
CA SER A 251 -3.88 -20.01 5.37
C SER A 251 -3.73 -19.60 6.85
N PHE A 252 -3.08 -18.47 7.13
CA PHE A 252 -2.93 -17.97 8.50
C PHE A 252 -4.27 -17.76 9.22
N PHE A 253 -5.26 -17.17 8.54
CA PHE A 253 -6.59 -16.96 9.12
C PHE A 253 -7.37 -18.27 9.25
N LEU A 254 -7.24 -19.19 8.30
CA LEU A 254 -7.89 -20.50 8.36
C LEU A 254 -7.34 -21.37 9.51
N ASP A 255 -6.04 -21.30 9.79
CA ASP A 255 -5.43 -21.98 10.94
C ASP A 255 -5.88 -21.37 12.28
N SER A 256 -6.29 -20.10 12.28
CA SER A 256 -6.74 -19.35 13.45
C SER A 256 -8.27 -19.23 13.58
N LEU A 257 -9.05 -20.04 12.84
CA LEU A 257 -10.51 -19.92 12.74
C LEU A 257 -11.22 -19.88 14.09
N MET A 258 -10.83 -20.77 15.01
CA MET A 258 -11.46 -20.88 16.33
C MET A 258 -11.45 -19.54 17.07
N ARG A 259 -10.35 -18.79 16.98
CA ARG A 259 -10.19 -17.49 17.63
C ARG A 259 -10.88 -16.37 16.85
N ILE A 260 -10.77 -16.38 15.52
CA ILE A 260 -11.26 -15.28 14.65
C ILE A 260 -12.79 -15.22 14.59
N THR A 261 -13.44 -16.37 14.77
CA THR A 261 -14.90 -16.50 14.71
C THR A 261 -15.57 -16.39 16.08
N GLU A 262 -14.85 -16.04 17.14
CA GLU A 262 -15.47 -15.75 18.44
C GLU A 262 -16.27 -14.44 18.40
N PRO A 263 -17.43 -14.34 19.08
CA PRO A 263 -18.24 -13.12 19.09
C PRO A 263 -17.47 -11.89 19.60
N ASP A 264 -16.66 -12.09 20.65
CA ASP A 264 -15.81 -11.09 21.30
C ASP A 264 -14.41 -10.98 20.67
N TYR A 265 -14.18 -11.62 19.52
CA TYR A 265 -12.91 -11.57 18.80
C TYR A 265 -12.42 -10.12 18.61
N MET A 266 -11.17 -9.90 19.03
CA MET A 266 -10.40 -8.68 18.81
C MET A 266 -9.11 -9.04 18.07
N PRO A 267 -8.80 -8.39 16.93
CA PRO A 267 -7.58 -8.66 16.18
C PRO A 267 -6.32 -8.46 17.04
N ILE A 268 -5.46 -9.46 17.04
CA ILE A 268 -4.11 -9.34 17.61
C ILE A 268 -3.16 -8.74 16.57
N MET A 269 -1.95 -8.40 17.02
CA MET A 269 -0.94 -7.79 16.15
C MET A 269 -0.64 -8.64 14.91
N ASP A 270 -0.53 -9.95 15.07
CA ASP A 270 -0.25 -10.86 13.97
C ASP A 270 -1.38 -10.86 12.93
N ASP A 271 -2.65 -10.71 13.35
CA ASP A 271 -3.77 -10.59 12.41
C ASP A 271 -3.63 -9.35 11.54
N ILE A 272 -3.34 -8.21 12.18
CA ILE A 272 -3.21 -6.94 11.49
C ILE A 272 -2.05 -6.99 10.50
N LEU A 273 -0.92 -7.62 10.85
CA LEU A 273 0.23 -7.76 9.96
C LEU A 273 -0.08 -8.65 8.75
N ASN A 274 -0.86 -9.72 8.93
CA ASN A 274 -1.22 -10.67 7.88
C ASN A 274 -2.42 -10.24 7.01
N VAL A 275 -3.25 -9.30 7.49
CA VAL A 275 -4.39 -8.79 6.70
C VAL A 275 -3.92 -8.23 5.35
N ARG A 276 -4.56 -8.67 4.26
CA ARG A 276 -4.33 -8.14 2.93
C ARG A 276 -5.37 -7.08 2.58
N VAL A 277 -4.87 -5.90 2.24
CA VAL A 277 -5.63 -4.75 1.76
C VAL A 277 -4.90 -4.24 0.52
N GLN A 278 -5.63 -4.01 -0.58
CA GLN A 278 -5.01 -3.51 -1.79
C GLN A 278 -4.94 -1.99 -1.76
N THR A 279 -3.72 -1.45 -1.68
CA THR A 279 -3.47 -0.01 -1.78
C THR A 279 -3.80 0.49 -3.19
N LEU A 280 -4.70 1.47 -3.30
CA LEU A 280 -4.93 2.21 -4.54
C LEU A 280 -4.21 3.56 -4.49
N GLY A 281 -3.27 3.77 -5.43
CA GLY A 281 -2.55 5.03 -5.54
C GLY A 281 -1.45 5.16 -4.50
N VAL A 282 -1.34 6.37 -3.92
CA VAL A 282 -0.31 6.73 -2.93
C VAL A 282 -0.99 7.04 -1.61
N ILE A 283 -0.54 6.37 -0.54
CA ILE A 283 -1.02 6.62 0.82
C ILE A 283 0.13 7.24 1.62
N GLU A 284 -0.16 8.36 2.30
CA GLU A 284 0.76 9.05 3.21
C GLU A 284 0.46 8.64 4.66
N HIS A 285 1.52 8.27 5.40
CA HIS A 285 1.46 8.03 6.84
C HIS A 285 2.44 8.95 7.56
N CYS A 286 1.93 9.71 8.53
CA CYS A 286 2.75 10.64 9.31
C CYS A 286 3.09 10.07 10.68
N PHE A 287 4.36 10.15 11.07
CA PHE A 287 4.88 9.70 12.34
C PHE A 287 5.69 10.83 12.99
N PRO A 288 5.23 11.40 14.12
CA PRO A 288 6.04 12.34 14.88
C PRO A 288 7.10 11.56 15.67
N ILE A 289 8.37 11.65 15.28
CA ILE A 289 9.46 10.88 15.89
C ILE A 289 10.44 11.83 16.59
N ASN A 290 10.72 11.57 17.87
CA ASN A 290 11.73 12.29 18.62
C ASN A 290 13.10 11.63 18.44
N ILE A 291 14.05 12.34 17.82
CA ILE A 291 15.42 11.86 17.64
C ILE A 291 16.37 12.95 18.12
N GLY A 292 17.19 12.61 19.12
CA GLY A 292 18.15 13.55 19.71
C GLY A 292 17.51 14.79 20.35
N GLY A 293 16.28 14.67 20.88
CA GLY A 293 15.54 15.77 21.49
C GLY A 293 14.81 16.69 20.50
N THR A 294 14.94 16.43 19.19
CA THR A 294 14.22 17.16 18.14
C THR A 294 13.09 16.29 17.59
N MET A 295 11.89 16.87 17.51
CA MET A 295 10.75 16.24 16.84
C MET A 295 10.88 16.40 15.33
N TYR A 296 10.95 15.26 14.64
CA TYR A 296 10.91 15.16 13.18
C TYR A 296 9.54 14.63 12.74
N ASP A 297 9.01 15.20 11.66
CA ASP A 297 7.78 14.71 11.02
C ASP A 297 8.15 13.74 9.91
N TRP A 298 8.00 12.44 10.20
CA TRP A 298 8.29 11.38 9.24
C TRP A 298 7.07 11.09 8.40
N LYS A 299 7.20 11.24 7.09
CA LYS A 299 6.16 10.95 6.11
C LYS A 299 6.54 9.74 5.30
N LEU A 300 5.82 8.66 5.51
CA LEU A 300 6.00 7.41 4.79
C LEU A 300 4.95 7.30 3.68
N TYR A 301 5.42 7.20 2.44
CA TYR A 301 4.57 7.05 1.26
C TYR A 301 4.54 5.58 0.83
N ASP A 302 3.40 4.90 0.98
CA ASP A 302 3.15 3.58 0.41
C ASP A 302 2.56 3.75 -1.00
N VAL A 303 3.28 3.25 -2.01
CA VAL A 303 2.85 3.34 -3.41
C VAL A 303 2.61 1.96 -4.00
N GLY A 304 1.58 1.86 -4.84
CA GLY A 304 1.29 0.63 -5.56
C GLY A 304 2.48 0.15 -6.41
N GLY A 305 2.84 -1.12 -6.26
CA GLY A 305 4.00 -1.72 -6.93
C GLY A 305 3.76 -2.22 -8.36
N ALA A 306 2.50 -2.24 -8.80
CA ALA A 306 2.06 -2.83 -10.07
C ALA A 306 2.62 -2.01 -11.23
N ARG A 307 2.93 -2.65 -12.37
CA ARG A 307 3.54 -1.96 -13.52
C ARG A 307 2.68 -0.79 -13.99
N GLY A 308 1.36 -0.98 -14.03
CA GLY A 308 0.40 0.05 -14.39
C GLY A 308 0.37 1.26 -13.44
N GLN A 309 0.84 1.14 -12.19
CA GLN A 309 0.74 2.21 -11.18
C GLN A 309 2.04 3.01 -11.00
N ARG A 310 3.15 2.59 -11.61
CA ARG A 310 4.48 3.20 -11.39
C ARG A 310 4.60 4.65 -11.87
N HIS A 311 3.74 5.07 -12.80
CA HIS A 311 3.70 6.46 -13.28
C HIS A 311 3.26 7.44 -12.18
N ALA A 312 2.51 6.97 -11.18
CA ALA A 312 2.06 7.78 -10.06
C ALA A 312 3.17 8.14 -9.06
N TRP A 313 4.37 7.56 -9.19
CA TRP A 313 5.47 7.76 -8.23
C TRP A 313 6.23 9.07 -8.45
N ALA A 314 6.34 9.50 -9.71
CA ALA A 314 7.20 10.61 -10.11
C ALA A 314 6.96 11.94 -9.35
N PRO A 315 5.71 12.34 -9.04
CA PRO A 315 5.44 13.57 -8.29
C PRO A 315 6.04 13.60 -6.88
N TYR A 316 6.36 12.44 -6.30
CA TYR A 316 6.88 12.31 -4.94
C TYR A 316 8.41 12.14 -4.90
N PHE A 317 9.10 12.18 -6.04
CA PHE A 317 10.55 11.94 -6.12
C PHE A 317 11.41 13.17 -5.86
N GLU A 318 10.89 14.37 -6.11
CA GLU A 318 11.71 15.60 -6.07
C GLU A 318 12.17 15.97 -4.66
N ASP A 319 11.38 15.62 -3.64
CA ASP A 319 11.60 15.96 -2.23
C ASP A 319 11.78 14.72 -1.32
N ALA A 320 11.92 13.53 -1.91
CA ALA A 320 12.16 12.30 -1.15
C ALA A 320 13.53 12.33 -0.44
N THR A 321 13.50 12.24 0.89
CA THR A 321 14.70 12.11 1.73
C THR A 321 15.32 10.73 1.59
N ALA A 322 14.51 9.69 1.59
CA ALA A 322 14.96 8.30 1.44
C ALA A 322 13.99 7.44 0.64
N ILE A 323 14.52 6.41 0.00
CA ILE A 323 13.76 5.32 -0.63
C ILE A 323 14.12 4.03 0.09
N ILE A 324 13.09 3.31 0.51
CA ILE A 324 13.20 1.92 0.92
C ILE A 324 12.66 1.06 -0.21
N PHE A 325 13.56 0.37 -0.89
CA PHE A 325 13.24 -0.56 -1.97
C PHE A 325 13.13 -1.98 -1.44
N LEU A 326 11.95 -2.59 -1.59
CA LEU A 326 11.70 -3.97 -1.21
C LEU A 326 11.79 -4.88 -2.43
N ALA A 327 12.66 -5.89 -2.35
CA ALA A 327 12.86 -6.90 -3.37
C ALA A 327 12.60 -8.30 -2.78
N PRO A 328 11.49 -8.98 -3.13
CA PRO A 328 11.21 -10.32 -2.62
C PRO A 328 12.13 -11.33 -3.32
N ILE A 329 13.18 -11.81 -2.63
CA ILE A 329 14.16 -12.74 -3.21
C ILE A 329 13.65 -14.18 -3.31
N SER A 330 12.55 -14.51 -2.61
CA SER A 330 11.89 -15.81 -2.71
C SER A 330 11.12 -16.02 -4.01
N ALA A 331 10.90 -14.97 -4.81
CA ALA A 331 10.12 -15.00 -6.04
C ALA A 331 10.94 -15.44 -7.28
N PHE A 332 12.08 -16.11 -7.07
CA PHE A 332 12.97 -16.57 -8.15
C PHE A 332 12.31 -17.56 -9.10
N ASP A 333 11.32 -18.32 -8.62
CA ASP A 333 10.55 -19.33 -9.35
C ASP A 333 9.21 -18.81 -9.91
N GLN A 334 9.00 -17.49 -9.89
CA GLN A 334 7.74 -16.87 -10.22
C GLN A 334 7.88 -15.82 -11.35
N TYR A 335 6.79 -15.67 -12.11
CA TYR A 335 6.65 -14.70 -13.19
C TYR A 335 5.61 -13.63 -12.84
N LEU A 336 5.65 -12.49 -13.52
CA LEU A 336 4.67 -11.42 -13.32
C LEU A 336 3.29 -11.87 -13.79
N GLU A 337 2.24 -11.46 -13.06
CA GLU A 337 0.85 -11.66 -13.48
C GLU A 337 0.54 -10.86 -14.75
N GLU A 338 1.12 -9.67 -14.86
CA GLU A 338 0.93 -8.76 -16.01
C GLU A 338 1.76 -9.17 -17.23
N ASP A 339 2.78 -10.02 -17.04
CA ASP A 339 3.71 -10.46 -18.08
C ASP A 339 4.34 -11.81 -17.71
N ALA A 340 3.71 -12.88 -18.16
CA ALA A 340 4.11 -14.26 -17.86
C ALA A 340 5.50 -14.66 -18.41
N ARG A 341 6.16 -13.81 -19.22
CA ARG A 341 7.52 -14.07 -19.73
C ARG A 341 8.61 -13.48 -18.84
N THR A 342 8.28 -12.48 -18.02
CA THR A 342 9.27 -11.80 -17.19
C THR A 342 9.31 -12.42 -15.79
N ASN A 343 10.49 -12.92 -15.41
CA ASN A 343 10.75 -13.36 -14.05
C ASN A 343 10.66 -12.17 -13.07
N ARG A 344 10.16 -12.43 -11.86
CA ARG A 344 9.91 -11.38 -10.87
C ARG A 344 11.19 -10.74 -10.31
N ILE A 345 12.27 -11.51 -10.15
CA ILE A 345 13.57 -10.98 -9.72
C ILE A 345 14.16 -10.06 -10.80
N ASP A 346 14.04 -10.43 -12.07
CA ASP A 346 14.52 -9.62 -13.19
C ASP A 346 13.78 -8.28 -13.30
N ASP A 347 12.45 -8.28 -13.14
CA ASP A 347 11.70 -7.01 -13.09
C ASP A 347 12.06 -6.17 -11.86
N SER A 348 12.32 -6.79 -10.71
CA SER A 348 12.81 -6.07 -9.53
C SER A 348 14.18 -5.43 -9.77
N LEU A 349 15.10 -6.14 -10.44
CA LEU A 349 16.41 -5.60 -10.84
C LEU A 349 16.29 -4.46 -11.86
N LYS A 350 15.40 -4.60 -12.85
CA LYS A 350 15.10 -3.52 -13.83
C LYS A 350 14.55 -2.28 -13.14
N LEU A 351 13.62 -2.46 -12.20
CA LEU A 351 13.03 -1.38 -11.42
C LEU A 351 14.07 -0.69 -10.55
N PHE A 352 14.88 -1.45 -9.84
CA PHE A 352 15.97 -0.91 -9.02
C PHE A 352 17.01 -0.17 -9.86
N THR A 353 17.32 -0.68 -11.07
CA THR A 353 18.18 0.00 -12.04
C THR A 353 17.61 1.38 -12.40
N ALA A 354 16.30 1.46 -12.68
CA ALA A 354 15.64 2.72 -13.00
C ALA A 354 15.76 3.73 -11.85
N ILE A 355 15.54 3.30 -10.60
CA ILE A 355 15.72 4.11 -9.39
C ILE A 355 17.17 4.60 -9.22
N CYS A 356 18.15 3.71 -9.45
CA CYS A 356 19.57 4.06 -9.38
C CYS A 356 19.95 5.13 -10.42
N SER A 357 19.36 5.05 -11.62
CA SER A 357 19.67 5.97 -12.73
C SER A 357 18.84 7.27 -12.75
N ASN A 358 17.85 7.41 -11.86
CA ASN A 358 16.92 8.54 -11.91
C ASN A 358 17.54 9.83 -11.35
N LYS A 359 17.55 10.88 -12.17
CA LYS A 359 18.09 12.20 -11.85
C LYS A 359 17.36 12.91 -10.72
N LEU A 360 16.05 12.71 -10.58
CA LEU A 360 15.26 13.32 -9.50
C LEU A 360 15.70 12.79 -8.13
N LEU A 361 16.18 11.54 -8.08
CA LEU A 361 16.55 10.86 -6.85
C LEU A 361 18.03 11.03 -6.48
N ARG A 362 18.78 11.90 -7.17
CA ARG A 362 20.23 12.09 -6.98
C ARG A 362 20.61 12.32 -5.52
N ASN A 363 19.73 12.99 -4.79
CA ASN A 363 19.93 13.48 -3.44
C ASN A 363 19.30 12.61 -2.34
N THR A 364 18.65 11.50 -2.74
CA THR A 364 17.84 10.62 -1.89
C THR A 364 18.67 9.45 -1.38
N HIS A 365 18.52 9.09 -0.10
CA HIS A 365 19.17 7.91 0.47
C HIS A 365 18.54 6.61 -0.02
N LEU A 366 19.36 5.58 -0.33
CA LEU A 366 18.87 4.29 -0.82
C LEU A 366 19.02 3.20 0.23
N VAL A 367 17.90 2.55 0.54
CA VAL A 367 17.83 1.37 1.40
C VAL A 367 17.23 0.23 0.58
N LEU A 368 17.88 -0.91 0.59
CA LEU A 368 17.48 -2.13 -0.10
C LEU A 368 17.17 -3.21 0.93
N LEU A 369 15.91 -3.64 0.96
CA LEU A 369 15.45 -4.76 1.79
C LEU A 369 15.21 -5.97 0.88
N LEU A 370 16.09 -6.96 1.00
CA LEU A 370 15.98 -8.26 0.35
C LEU A 370 15.02 -9.12 1.18
N ASN A 371 13.74 -9.07 0.80
CA ASN A 371 12.63 -9.54 1.61
C ASN A 371 12.26 -11.01 1.35
N LYS A 372 11.47 -11.58 2.26
CA LYS A 372 10.93 -12.94 2.23
C LYS A 372 12.02 -14.02 2.32
N THR A 373 13.02 -13.77 3.16
CA THR A 373 14.14 -14.70 3.36
C THR A 373 13.70 -16.02 4.01
N ASP A 374 12.65 -15.98 4.82
CA ASP A 374 11.96 -17.12 5.41
C ASP A 374 11.36 -18.03 4.33
N LEU A 375 10.66 -17.46 3.34
CA LEU A 375 10.11 -18.23 2.22
C LEU A 375 11.19 -18.76 1.30
N LEU A 376 12.25 -17.99 1.08
CA LEU A 376 13.40 -18.48 0.33
C LEU A 376 13.95 -19.75 0.97
N ARG A 377 14.14 -19.74 2.30
CA ARG A 377 14.60 -20.92 3.05
C ARG A 377 13.65 -22.11 2.86
N LYS A 378 12.35 -21.91 3.10
CA LYS A 378 11.32 -22.96 2.93
C LYS A 378 11.32 -23.56 1.52
N LYS A 379 11.45 -22.73 0.48
CA LYS A 379 11.48 -23.21 -0.92
C LYS A 379 12.72 -24.03 -1.23
N LEU A 380 13.89 -23.62 -0.72
CA LEU A 380 15.13 -24.36 -0.93
C LEU A 380 15.10 -25.71 -0.19
N GLU A 381 14.56 -25.73 1.03
CA GLU A 381 14.35 -26.96 1.82
C GLU A 381 13.35 -27.92 1.15
N ALA A 382 12.31 -27.39 0.50
CA ALA A 382 11.37 -28.16 -0.32
C ALA A 382 11.98 -28.68 -1.64
N GLY A 383 13.26 -28.38 -1.92
CA GLY A 383 13.97 -28.88 -3.10
C GLY A 383 13.88 -28.01 -4.36
N SER A 384 13.32 -26.79 -4.28
CA SER A 384 13.32 -25.87 -5.43
C SER A 384 14.75 -25.47 -5.81
N GLN A 385 15.12 -25.70 -7.06
CA GLN A 385 16.47 -25.39 -7.57
C GLN A 385 16.51 -24.03 -8.26
N VAL A 386 17.35 -23.11 -7.77
CA VAL A 386 17.46 -21.74 -8.32
C VAL A 386 17.99 -21.75 -9.75
N GLN A 387 18.94 -22.64 -10.07
CA GLN A 387 19.53 -22.78 -11.40
C GLN A 387 18.50 -23.02 -12.51
N LYS A 388 17.36 -23.66 -12.20
CA LYS A 388 16.27 -23.93 -13.15
C LYS A 388 15.62 -22.65 -13.66
N TYR A 389 15.56 -21.62 -12.82
CA TYR A 389 14.84 -20.37 -13.11
C TYR A 389 15.80 -19.22 -13.44
N ILE A 390 16.96 -19.19 -12.79
CA ILE A 390 17.97 -18.15 -12.93
C ILE A 390 19.22 -18.76 -13.58
N VAL A 391 19.29 -18.69 -14.91
CA VAL A 391 20.39 -19.28 -15.70
C VAL A 391 21.75 -18.71 -15.29
N SER A 392 21.81 -17.43 -14.94
CA SER A 392 23.03 -16.74 -14.47
C SER A 392 23.57 -17.27 -13.13
N TYR A 393 22.76 -18.02 -12.38
CA TYR A 393 23.18 -18.66 -11.14
C TYR A 393 24.18 -19.79 -11.39
N GLY A 394 24.12 -20.45 -12.54
CA GLY A 394 25.04 -21.53 -12.92
C GLY A 394 25.03 -22.69 -11.91
N ASN A 395 26.19 -23.28 -11.66
CA ASN A 395 26.36 -24.50 -10.85
C ASN A 395 26.68 -24.21 -9.37
N ARG A 396 26.20 -23.09 -8.82
CA ARG A 396 26.46 -22.72 -7.42
C ARG A 396 25.63 -23.59 -6.45
N PRO A 397 26.06 -23.79 -5.19
CA PRO A 397 25.34 -24.60 -4.23
C PRO A 397 23.95 -24.02 -3.93
N ASN A 398 22.90 -24.85 -3.93
CA ASN A 398 21.52 -24.41 -3.68
C ASN A 398 21.20 -24.18 -2.18
N ARG A 399 22.18 -23.71 -1.39
CA ARG A 399 21.99 -23.39 0.03
C ARG A 399 21.51 -21.95 0.18
N TYR A 400 20.78 -21.67 1.26
CA TYR A 400 20.24 -20.34 1.52
C TYR A 400 21.31 -19.24 1.49
N GLU A 401 22.47 -19.48 2.09
CA GLU A 401 23.56 -18.51 2.20
C GLU A 401 24.12 -18.15 0.81
N ASP A 402 24.36 -19.14 -0.04
CA ASP A 402 24.89 -18.94 -1.39
C ASP A 402 23.88 -18.26 -2.32
N VAL A 403 22.60 -18.62 -2.22
CA VAL A 403 21.52 -18.04 -3.02
C VAL A 403 21.22 -16.60 -2.61
N SER A 404 21.08 -16.34 -1.30
CA SER A 404 20.78 -15.02 -0.78
C SER A 404 21.91 -14.02 -1.06
N GLU A 405 23.16 -14.42 -0.88
CA GLU A 405 24.31 -13.58 -1.19
C GLU A 405 24.48 -13.37 -2.69
N TYR A 406 24.14 -14.36 -3.53
CA TYR A 406 24.09 -14.18 -4.98
C TYR A 406 23.13 -13.06 -5.39
N PHE A 407 21.89 -13.07 -4.88
CA PHE A 407 20.93 -12.02 -5.20
C PHE A 407 21.40 -10.67 -4.68
N ARG A 408 21.91 -10.62 -3.44
CA ARG A 408 22.50 -9.41 -2.86
C ARG A 408 23.61 -8.83 -3.73
N ALA A 409 24.55 -9.66 -4.18
CA ALA A 409 25.64 -9.25 -5.04
C ALA A 409 25.15 -8.64 -6.36
N HIS A 410 24.07 -9.19 -6.95
CA HIS A 410 23.49 -8.65 -8.19
C HIS A 410 22.89 -7.26 -8.00
N PHE A 411 22.11 -7.05 -6.93
CA PHE A 411 21.56 -5.73 -6.63
C PHE A 411 22.67 -4.71 -6.31
N ILE A 412 23.68 -5.09 -5.53
CA ILE A 412 24.83 -4.22 -5.23
C ILE A 412 25.61 -3.89 -6.51
N GLN A 413 25.79 -4.86 -7.41
CA GLN A 413 26.48 -4.64 -8.68
C GLN A 413 25.71 -3.68 -9.60
N VAL A 414 24.37 -3.79 -9.65
CA VAL A 414 23.52 -2.84 -10.35
C VAL A 414 23.70 -1.44 -9.79
N HIS A 415 23.63 -1.28 -8.46
CA HIS A 415 23.85 0.01 -7.81
C HIS A 415 25.22 0.59 -8.17
N ARG A 416 26.32 -0.17 -7.98
CA ARG A 416 27.67 0.30 -8.30
C ARG A 416 27.86 0.74 -9.75
N ARG A 417 27.15 0.12 -10.70
CA ARG A 417 27.29 0.40 -12.14
C ARG A 417 26.37 1.50 -12.65
N LYS A 418 25.19 1.67 -12.04
CA LYS A 418 24.09 2.49 -12.59
C LYS A 418 23.76 3.68 -11.71
N ASP A 419 24.26 3.72 -10.49
CA ASP A 419 24.05 4.86 -9.61
C ASP A 419 24.78 6.10 -10.12
N ILE A 420 24.02 7.17 -10.34
CA ILE A 420 24.52 8.43 -10.93
C ILE A 420 25.19 9.36 -9.92
N ALA A 421 25.08 9.06 -8.63
CA ALA A 421 25.42 9.98 -7.54
C ALA A 421 26.39 9.40 -6.52
N ASN A 422 26.86 8.16 -6.74
CA ASN A 422 27.64 7.37 -5.79
C ASN A 422 27.01 7.36 -4.38
N ARG A 423 25.69 7.19 -4.32
CA ARG A 423 24.91 7.16 -3.09
C ARG A 423 25.35 5.99 -2.22
N HIS A 424 25.24 6.13 -0.90
CA HIS A 424 25.41 4.99 -0.02
C HIS A 424 24.18 4.07 -0.11
N LEU A 425 24.42 2.77 -0.25
CA LEU A 425 23.37 1.75 -0.28
C LEU A 425 23.37 0.97 1.03
N TYR A 426 22.31 1.09 1.81
CA TYR A 426 22.07 0.22 2.96
C TYR A 426 21.35 -1.04 2.47
N CYS A 427 21.91 -2.22 2.71
CA CYS A 427 21.35 -3.48 2.22
C CYS A 427 21.16 -4.48 3.36
N HIS A 428 19.93 -4.95 3.55
CA HIS A 428 19.56 -5.88 4.61
C HIS A 428 18.73 -7.04 4.07
N PHE A 429 18.93 -8.22 4.63
CA PHE A 429 18.00 -9.35 4.48
C PHE A 429 16.87 -9.19 5.49
N THR A 430 15.63 -9.38 5.04
CA THR A 430 14.45 -9.17 5.89
C THR A 430 13.43 -10.30 5.75
N SER A 431 12.82 -10.64 6.88
CA SER A 431 11.52 -11.29 6.96
C SER A 431 10.58 -10.34 7.68
N MET A 432 9.54 -9.84 7.00
CA MET A 432 8.60 -8.87 7.58
C MET A 432 7.74 -9.47 8.71
N LEU A 433 7.76 -10.80 8.87
CA LEU A 433 7.14 -11.51 9.98
C LEU A 433 7.99 -11.47 11.26
N ASP A 434 9.31 -11.26 11.15
CA ASP A 434 10.16 -11.03 12.31
C ASP A 434 10.08 -9.57 12.74
N ILE A 435 9.12 -9.27 13.63
CA ILE A 435 8.88 -7.94 14.17
C ILE A 435 10.15 -7.37 14.80
N ALA A 436 10.83 -8.16 15.64
CA ALA A 436 11.98 -7.68 16.39
C ALA A 436 13.16 -7.34 15.47
N ALA A 437 13.47 -8.19 14.48
CA ALA A 437 14.52 -7.90 13.51
C ALA A 437 14.16 -6.72 12.60
N THR A 438 12.92 -6.65 12.14
CA THR A 438 12.45 -5.57 11.26
C THR A 438 12.49 -4.22 11.98
N GLN A 439 12.06 -4.16 13.24
CA GLN A 439 12.13 -2.94 14.06
C GLN A 439 13.57 -2.48 14.28
N ARG A 440 14.51 -3.39 14.57
CA ARG A 440 15.95 -3.03 14.66
C ARG A 440 16.47 -2.43 13.36
N ILE A 441 16.07 -2.98 12.21
CA ILE A 441 16.45 -2.44 10.89
C ILE A 441 15.85 -1.06 10.69
N ILE A 442 14.57 -0.86 11.02
CA ILE A 442 13.90 0.45 10.92
C ILE A 442 14.64 1.52 11.73
N VAL A 443 15.02 1.22 12.97
CA VAL A 443 15.74 2.16 13.84
C VAL A 443 17.12 2.47 13.25
N ASN A 444 17.91 1.45 12.90
CA ASN A 444 19.25 1.63 12.36
C ASN A 444 19.25 2.43 11.06
N VAL A 445 18.32 2.12 10.16
CA VAL A 445 18.12 2.85 8.91
C VAL A 445 17.66 4.28 9.19
N GLY A 446 16.75 4.48 10.14
CA GLY A 446 16.24 5.80 10.45
C GLY A 446 17.26 6.73 11.08
N GLU A 447 18.08 6.23 11.99
CA GLU A 447 19.23 6.98 12.51
C GLU A 447 20.23 7.33 11.41
N ALA A 448 20.53 6.39 10.51
CA ALA A 448 21.47 6.62 9.42
C ALA A 448 20.97 7.68 8.43
N ILE A 449 19.68 7.63 8.07
CA ILE A 449 19.02 8.62 7.21
C ILE A 449 19.07 10.00 7.87
N ILE A 450 18.71 10.10 9.15
CA ILE A 450 18.69 11.37 9.86
C ILE A 450 20.08 11.97 10.02
N ARG A 451 21.08 11.17 10.41
CA ARG A 451 22.46 11.66 10.53
C ARG A 451 22.95 12.29 9.23
N GLN A 452 22.65 11.65 8.09
CA GLN A 452 23.03 12.17 6.77
C GLN A 452 22.18 13.39 6.37
N HIS A 453 20.88 13.40 6.68
CA HIS A 453 19.99 14.54 6.44
C HIS A 453 20.42 15.78 7.23
N ILE A 454 20.75 15.63 8.51
CA ILE A 454 21.25 16.71 9.38
C ILE A 454 22.58 17.25 8.86
N SER A 455 23.53 16.37 8.50
CA SER A 455 24.82 16.78 7.93
C SER A 455 24.65 17.61 6.66
N LYS A 456 23.72 17.21 5.78
CA LYS A 456 23.41 17.93 4.55
C LYS A 456 22.78 19.30 4.79
N ILE A 457 22.01 19.44 5.87
CA ILE A 457 21.32 20.69 6.24
C ILE A 457 22.26 21.68 6.95
N GLY A 458 23.51 21.28 7.28
CA GLY A 458 24.52 22.14 7.89
C GLY A 458 24.31 22.39 9.38
N LEU A 459 23.74 21.42 10.09
CA LEU A 459 23.47 21.48 11.55
C LEU A 459 24.49 20.68 12.38
N MET A 460 25.60 20.23 11.79
CA MET A 460 26.77 19.68 12.49
C MET A 460 28.03 20.44 12.12
#